data_AF-A0A2L0CLN9-F1
#
_entry.id   AF-A0A2L0CLN9-F1
#
_cell.length_a   1.000
_cell.length_b   1.000
_cell.length_c   1.000
_cell.angle_alpha   90.00
_cell.angle_beta   90.00
_cell.angle_gamma   90.00
#
_symmetry.space_group_name_H-M   'P 1'
#
loop_
_entity.id
_entity.type
_entity.pdbx_description
1 polymer ?
#
loop_
_entity_poly.entity_id
_entity_poly.type
_entity_poly.pdbx_seq_one_letter_code
_entity_poly.pdbx_strand_id
1 'polypeptide(L)'
;SGRKQVVLARKEVIMAAGSINTPQLLMLSGIGPKAELQKHGIPILKDLPVGENLQDHVGMGGLTFRVDKPISIVQNRFQAFPMTMNYVINGRGPMTTLGGVEGLAFVNTYLGNRSWPDIQFHMAPASINSDGGAKVYKVLGLTEELYRTVYKPIANKDVWTLMPLLLRPRSRGWVRLKSKNPLDYPIINANYFEDPFDIKTLVEGAKIAIKISESNAFKQFGSRVHRIPFPNCKQHKFGSDAYWECHIRT
;
A
#
# COMPACT_ATOMS: atom_id res chain seq x y z
N SER A 1 -7.60 32.91 2.29
CA SER A 1 -7.68 34.21 1.59
C SER A 1 -6.70 34.18 0.42
N GLY A 2 -7.15 34.10 -0.84
CA GLY A 2 -6.29 33.91 -2.03
C GLY A 2 -5.39 35.11 -2.39
N ARG A 3 -4.77 35.77 -1.40
CA ARG A 3 -3.86 36.90 -1.58
C ARG A 3 -2.44 36.39 -1.78
N LYS A 4 -1.75 36.87 -2.82
CA LYS A 4 -0.33 36.60 -3.02
C LYS A 4 0.49 37.43 -2.04
N GLN A 5 1.54 36.84 -1.47
CA GLN A 5 2.46 37.50 -0.54
C GLN A 5 3.90 37.21 -0.95
N VAL A 6 4.79 38.17 -0.64
CA VAL A 6 6.23 38.02 -0.83
C VAL A 6 6.87 37.83 0.53
N VAL A 7 7.66 36.77 0.68
CA VAL A 7 8.43 36.48 1.89
C VAL A 7 9.92 36.52 1.52
N LEU A 8 10.70 37.33 2.25
CA LEU A 8 12.13 37.50 1.99
C LEU A 8 12.95 36.61 2.93
N ALA A 9 13.95 35.91 2.38
CA ALA A 9 14.89 35.08 3.14
C ALA A 9 16.30 35.71 3.12
N ARG A 10 16.93 35.85 4.29
CA ARG A 10 18.30 36.41 4.42
C ARG A 10 19.41 35.39 4.18
N LYS A 11 19.12 34.09 4.31
CA LYS A 11 20.11 33.02 4.20
C LYS A 11 19.67 32.00 3.16
N GLU A 12 18.67 31.19 3.50
CA GLU A 12 18.31 30.01 2.72
C GLU A 12 16.79 29.79 2.69
N VAL A 13 16.35 29.01 1.70
CA VAL A 13 14.99 28.48 1.58
C VAL A 13 15.10 26.96 1.53
N ILE A 14 14.42 26.25 2.42
CA ILE A 14 14.45 24.79 2.53
C ILE A 14 13.12 24.21 2.06
N MET A 15 13.18 23.25 1.14
CA MET A 15 11.99 22.55 0.64
C MET A 15 11.67 21.35 1.52
N ALA A 16 10.45 21.30 2.07
CA ALA A 16 9.98 20.22 2.94
C ALA A 16 8.53 19.81 2.60
N ALA A 17 8.12 19.90 1.34
CA ALA A 17 6.74 19.63 0.91
C ALA A 17 6.46 18.14 0.61
N GLY A 18 7.37 17.24 0.99
CA GLY A 18 7.28 15.80 0.71
C GLY A 18 7.72 15.39 -0.70
N SER A 19 7.75 14.08 -0.96
CA SER A 19 8.27 13.49 -2.22
C SER A 19 7.47 13.86 -3.47
N ILE A 20 6.21 14.29 -3.31
CA ILE A 20 5.33 14.65 -4.42
C ILE A 20 5.34 16.17 -4.69
N ASN A 21 5.15 17.00 -3.66
CA ASN A 21 4.98 18.44 -3.87
C ASN A 21 6.33 19.19 -3.95
N THR A 22 7.41 18.69 -3.34
CA THR A 22 8.74 19.30 -3.49
C THR A 22 9.18 19.37 -4.96
N PRO A 23 9.16 18.28 -5.75
CA PRO A 23 9.56 18.38 -7.15
C PRO A 23 8.62 19.29 -7.96
N GLN A 24 7.32 19.31 -7.67
CA GLN A 24 6.40 20.26 -8.32
C GLN A 24 6.81 21.71 -8.06
N LEU A 25 7.06 22.09 -6.81
CA LEU A 25 7.43 23.46 -6.44
C LEU A 25 8.78 23.87 -7.05
N LEU A 26 9.77 22.97 -7.07
CA LEU A 26 11.06 23.20 -7.72
C LEU A 26 10.88 23.43 -9.23
N MET A 27 10.11 22.58 -9.92
CA MET A 27 9.85 22.74 -11.36
C MET A 27 9.11 24.05 -11.65
N LEU A 28 8.08 24.40 -10.86
CA LEU A 28 7.37 25.69 -10.99
C LEU A 28 8.27 26.90 -10.72
N SER A 29 9.34 26.71 -9.96
CA SER A 29 10.37 27.73 -9.71
C SER A 29 11.47 27.74 -10.78
N GLY A 30 11.35 26.96 -11.85
CA GLY A 30 12.33 26.89 -12.94
C GLY A 30 13.51 25.94 -12.69
N ILE A 31 13.39 25.03 -11.72
CA ILE A 31 14.43 24.04 -11.39
C ILE A 31 13.89 22.64 -11.69
N GLY A 32 14.32 22.04 -12.80
CA GLY A 32 13.83 20.73 -13.23
C GLY A 32 14.18 20.39 -14.68
N PRO A 33 13.66 19.28 -15.23
CA PRO A 33 14.07 18.81 -16.55
C PRO A 33 13.71 19.84 -17.61
N LYS A 34 14.70 20.26 -18.41
CA LYS A 34 14.52 21.29 -19.45
C LYS A 34 13.29 21.07 -20.33
N ALA A 35 13.07 19.84 -20.79
CA ALA A 35 11.93 19.51 -21.66
C ALA A 35 10.57 19.74 -20.97
N GLU A 36 10.47 19.38 -19.69
CA GLU A 36 9.23 19.57 -18.90
C GLU A 36 8.97 21.06 -18.63
N LEU A 37 10.01 21.83 -18.29
CA LEU A 37 9.88 23.27 -18.07
C LEU A 37 9.48 24.01 -19.35
N GLN A 38 10.09 23.67 -20.49
CA GLN A 38 9.76 24.25 -21.80
C GLN A 38 8.32 23.95 -22.21
N LYS A 39 7.85 22.72 -22.00
CA LYS A 39 6.47 22.30 -22.29
C LYS A 39 5.43 23.17 -21.59
N HIS A 40 5.73 23.70 -20.40
CA HIS A 40 4.83 24.55 -19.62
C HIS A 40 5.16 26.05 -19.70
N GLY A 41 6.14 26.45 -20.51
CA GLY A 41 6.55 27.85 -20.67
C GLY A 41 7.16 28.46 -19.40
N ILE A 42 7.83 27.65 -18.58
CA ILE A 42 8.47 28.08 -17.34
C ILE A 42 9.93 28.48 -17.65
N PRO A 43 10.40 29.67 -17.22
CA PRO A 43 11.80 30.05 -17.35
C PRO A 43 12.73 29.04 -16.66
N ILE A 44 13.75 28.57 -17.37
CA ILE A 44 14.69 27.58 -16.84
C ILE A 44 15.77 28.31 -16.06
N LEU A 45 15.79 28.15 -14.74
CA LEU A 45 16.89 28.58 -13.88
C LEU A 45 17.97 27.50 -13.81
N LYS A 46 17.56 26.23 -13.72
CA LYS A 46 18.49 25.09 -13.66
C LYS A 46 17.87 23.83 -14.25
N ASP A 47 18.60 23.20 -15.17
CA ASP A 47 18.27 21.90 -15.73
C ASP A 47 18.79 20.78 -14.81
N LEU A 48 17.87 20.08 -14.14
CA LEU A 48 18.15 18.98 -13.21
C LEU A 48 17.05 17.91 -13.34
N PRO A 49 17.32 16.62 -13.05
CA PRO A 49 16.34 15.54 -13.12
C PRO A 49 15.33 15.57 -11.94
N VAL A 50 14.73 16.73 -11.66
CA VAL A 50 13.74 16.90 -10.59
C VAL A 50 12.47 16.14 -10.94
N GLY A 51 11.95 15.38 -9.97
CA GLY A 51 10.76 14.55 -10.16
C GLY A 51 11.06 13.18 -10.78
N GLU A 52 12.32 12.83 -11.06
CA GLU A 52 12.70 11.46 -11.40
C GLU A 52 12.91 10.58 -10.17
N ASN A 53 13.07 9.27 -10.39
CA ASN A 53 13.48 8.29 -9.38
C ASN A 53 12.49 8.16 -8.21
N LEU A 54 11.19 8.33 -8.48
CA LEU A 54 10.14 8.05 -7.51
C LEU A 54 10.18 6.56 -7.16
N GLN A 55 10.13 6.27 -5.86
CA GLN A 55 10.08 4.93 -5.30
C GLN A 55 9.01 4.90 -4.22
N ASP A 56 8.29 3.79 -4.17
CA ASP A 56 7.32 3.50 -3.11
C ASP A 56 7.32 1.99 -2.83
N HIS A 57 6.92 1.60 -1.63
CA HIS A 57 6.82 0.20 -1.23
C HIS A 57 5.46 -0.37 -1.65
N VAL A 58 5.43 -0.99 -2.83
CA VAL A 58 4.25 -1.72 -3.31
C VAL A 58 4.17 -3.12 -2.68
N GLY A 59 2.97 -3.61 -2.41
CA GLY A 59 2.75 -4.91 -1.78
C GLY A 59 1.59 -5.69 -2.36
N MET A 60 1.49 -6.96 -1.98
CA MET A 60 0.40 -7.86 -2.38
C MET A 60 -0.82 -7.69 -1.48
N GLY A 61 -1.76 -6.86 -1.91
CA GLY A 61 -3.04 -6.70 -1.21
C GLY A 61 -3.90 -7.96 -1.25
N GLY A 62 -4.76 -8.16 -0.24
CA GLY A 62 -5.82 -9.17 -0.31
C GLY A 62 -5.39 -10.63 -0.10
N LEU A 63 -4.18 -10.87 0.43
CA LEU A 63 -3.78 -12.21 0.88
C LEU A 63 -4.48 -12.56 2.21
N THR A 64 -5.71 -13.06 2.11
CA THR A 64 -6.56 -13.36 3.26
C THR A 64 -6.44 -14.80 3.73
N PHE A 65 -6.34 -15.00 5.05
CA PHE A 65 -6.39 -16.30 5.70
C PHE A 65 -7.61 -16.37 6.62
N ARG A 66 -8.44 -17.40 6.45
CA ARG A 66 -9.59 -17.69 7.32
C ARG A 66 -9.14 -18.41 8.57
N VAL A 67 -9.81 -18.12 9.69
CA VAL A 67 -9.63 -18.83 10.97
C VAL A 67 -10.99 -19.26 11.51
N ASP A 68 -10.99 -20.27 12.39
CA ASP A 68 -12.22 -20.80 12.98
C ASP A 68 -12.54 -20.16 14.34
N LYS A 69 -11.55 -19.53 14.98
CA LYS A 69 -11.75 -18.84 16.26
C LYS A 69 -12.28 -17.41 16.06
N PRO A 70 -13.23 -16.95 16.89
CA PRO A 70 -13.83 -15.62 16.80
C PRO A 70 -12.94 -14.53 17.41
N ILE A 71 -11.71 -14.37 16.91
CA ILE A 71 -10.67 -13.52 17.50
C ILE A 71 -10.24 -12.34 16.63
N SER A 72 -10.69 -12.27 15.38
CA SER A 72 -10.25 -11.20 14.49
C SER A 72 -10.98 -9.88 14.78
N ILE A 73 -10.53 -8.78 14.18
CA ILE A 73 -11.27 -7.53 14.16
C ILE A 73 -12.35 -7.64 13.07
N VAL A 74 -13.61 -7.76 13.48
CA VAL A 74 -14.78 -7.69 12.60
C VAL A 74 -15.68 -6.57 13.10
N GLN A 75 -16.01 -5.62 12.23
CA GLN A 75 -16.64 -4.36 12.62
C GLN A 75 -17.94 -4.56 13.43
N ASN A 76 -18.76 -5.54 13.06
CA ASN A 76 -20.04 -5.82 13.73
C ASN A 76 -19.90 -6.33 15.18
N ARG A 77 -18.71 -6.79 15.61
CA ARG A 77 -18.46 -7.18 17.01
C ARG A 77 -18.11 -6.01 17.91
N PHE A 78 -17.86 -4.83 17.32
CA PHE A 78 -17.48 -3.63 18.04
C PHE A 78 -18.72 -2.78 18.34
N GLN A 79 -19.10 -2.69 19.62
CA GLN A 79 -20.20 -1.84 20.11
C GLN A 79 -19.74 -0.38 20.29
N ALA A 80 -20.08 0.49 19.33
CA ALA A 80 -19.54 1.84 19.22
C ALA A 80 -19.59 2.65 20.53
N PHE A 81 -20.74 2.70 21.21
CA PHE A 81 -20.92 3.58 22.38
C PHE A 81 -20.11 3.14 23.61
N PRO A 82 -20.24 1.91 24.14
CA PRO A 82 -19.45 1.46 25.30
C PRO A 82 -17.93 1.50 25.07
N MET A 83 -17.46 1.14 23.88
CA MET A 83 -16.01 1.17 23.60
C MET A 83 -15.49 2.59 23.48
N THR A 84 -16.26 3.49 22.87
CA THR A 84 -15.90 4.91 22.79
C THR A 84 -15.79 5.48 24.20
N MET A 85 -16.75 5.17 25.06
CA MET A 85 -16.71 5.67 26.43
C MET A 85 -15.55 5.09 27.24
N ASN A 86 -15.23 3.80 27.07
CA ASN A 86 -14.06 3.19 27.70
C ASN A 86 -12.74 3.83 27.22
N TYR A 87 -12.64 4.16 25.93
CA TYR A 87 -11.48 4.86 25.38
C TYR A 87 -11.38 6.30 25.92
N VAL A 88 -12.48 7.06 25.92
CA VAL A 88 -12.49 8.45 26.38
C VAL A 88 -12.18 8.56 27.88
N ILE A 89 -12.79 7.71 28.71
CA ILE A 89 -12.63 7.77 30.16
C ILE A 89 -11.31 7.14 30.61
N ASN A 90 -10.97 5.96 30.08
CA ASN A 90 -9.86 5.16 30.62
C ASN A 90 -8.63 5.13 29.70
N GLY A 91 -8.68 5.71 28.50
CA GLY A 91 -7.61 5.60 27.50
C GLY A 91 -7.33 4.16 27.07
N ARG A 92 -8.32 3.27 27.19
CA ARG A 92 -8.17 1.81 27.04
C ARG A 92 -9.28 1.21 26.19
N GLY A 93 -9.05 -0.03 25.76
CA GLY A 93 -10.02 -0.83 25.03
C GLY A 93 -9.77 -0.81 23.52
N PRO A 94 -10.63 -1.47 22.74
CA PRO A 94 -10.32 -1.75 21.34
C PRO A 94 -10.06 -0.52 20.48
N MET A 95 -10.58 0.66 20.80
CA MET A 95 -10.33 1.87 20.01
C MET A 95 -8.90 2.41 20.10
N THR A 96 -8.05 1.84 20.96
CA THR A 96 -6.60 2.10 20.93
C THR A 96 -5.90 1.37 19.78
N THR A 97 -6.55 0.38 19.15
CA THR A 97 -6.04 -0.32 17.96
C THR A 97 -5.88 0.65 16.79
N LEU A 98 -4.88 0.42 15.95
CA LEU A 98 -4.75 1.14 14.69
C LEU A 98 -5.80 0.68 13.67
N GLY A 99 -6.50 -0.43 13.93
CA GLY A 99 -7.57 -0.97 13.08
C GLY A 99 -7.07 -1.57 11.77
N GLY A 100 -5.75 -1.74 11.64
CA GLY A 100 -5.07 -2.24 10.45
C GLY A 100 -3.85 -3.07 10.86
N VAL A 101 -2.66 -2.57 10.57
CA VAL A 101 -1.41 -3.28 10.81
C VAL A 101 -1.08 -3.31 12.31
N GLU A 102 -1.01 -4.51 12.87
CA GLU A 102 -0.74 -4.78 14.30
C GLU A 102 0.58 -5.55 14.50
N GLY A 103 1.15 -6.09 13.42
CA GLY A 103 2.42 -6.80 13.46
C GLY A 103 3.26 -6.55 12.22
N LEU A 104 4.58 -6.54 12.42
CA LEU A 104 5.56 -6.37 11.36
C LEU A 104 6.58 -7.51 11.42
N ALA A 105 7.03 -7.96 10.26
CA ALA A 105 8.21 -8.81 10.15
C ALA A 105 9.05 -8.39 8.95
N PHE A 106 10.36 -8.59 9.03
CA PHE A 106 11.29 -8.32 7.95
C PHE A 106 11.99 -9.62 7.61
N VAL A 107 11.96 -10.00 6.32
CA VAL A 107 12.54 -11.25 5.86
C VAL A 107 13.37 -11.03 4.60
N ASN A 108 14.31 -11.94 4.37
CA ASN A 108 15.06 -12.05 3.14
C ASN A 108 14.49 -13.20 2.31
N THR A 109 14.07 -12.92 1.08
CA THR A 109 13.90 -13.98 0.09
C THR A 109 15.27 -14.48 -0.37
N TYR A 110 15.32 -15.61 -1.07
CA TYR A 110 16.59 -16.09 -1.64
C TYR A 110 17.11 -15.20 -2.78
N LEU A 111 16.27 -14.30 -3.32
CA LEU A 111 16.63 -13.33 -4.36
C LEU A 111 17.30 -12.08 -3.77
N GLY A 112 17.06 -11.81 -2.49
CA GLY A 112 17.56 -10.65 -1.77
C GLY A 112 19.03 -10.77 -1.34
N ASN A 113 19.62 -9.63 -1.02
CA ASN A 113 20.93 -9.57 -0.37
C ASN A 113 20.75 -9.88 1.13
N ARG A 114 21.49 -10.86 1.67
CA ARG A 114 21.38 -11.28 3.08
C ARG A 114 21.62 -10.14 4.09
N SER A 115 22.30 -9.07 3.71
CA SER A 115 22.58 -7.94 4.60
C SER A 115 21.36 -7.05 4.89
N TRP A 116 20.29 -7.09 4.08
CA TRP A 116 19.11 -6.23 4.27
C TRP A 116 17.83 -6.89 3.75
N PRO A 117 16.70 -6.76 4.47
CA PRO A 117 15.42 -7.34 4.05
C PRO A 117 14.92 -6.76 2.73
N ASP A 118 14.36 -7.63 1.90
CA ASP A 118 13.69 -7.31 0.64
C ASP A 118 12.16 -7.38 0.77
N ILE A 119 11.64 -8.07 1.79
CA ILE A 119 10.22 -8.13 2.13
C ILE A 119 9.96 -7.64 3.55
N GLN A 120 8.96 -6.77 3.68
CA GLN A 120 8.30 -6.46 4.95
C GLN A 120 6.91 -7.08 4.95
N PHE A 121 6.56 -7.81 6.00
CA PHE A 121 5.19 -8.24 6.22
C PHE A 121 4.44 -7.24 7.07
N HIS A 122 3.23 -6.88 6.62
CA HIS A 122 2.23 -6.21 7.43
C HIS A 122 1.17 -7.24 7.82
N MET A 123 1.12 -7.56 9.11
CA MET A 123 0.11 -8.44 9.68
C MET A 123 -1.03 -7.59 10.23
N ALA A 124 -2.26 -7.96 9.88
CA ALA A 124 -3.45 -7.40 10.48
C ALA A 124 -4.40 -8.53 10.89
N PRO A 125 -5.03 -8.45 12.08
CA PRO A 125 -6.09 -9.37 12.49
C PRO A 125 -7.41 -9.04 11.79
N ALA A 126 -7.36 -8.62 10.52
CA ALA A 126 -8.49 -8.24 9.69
C ALA A 126 -8.12 -8.43 8.21
N SER A 127 -9.11 -8.36 7.33
CA SER A 127 -8.92 -8.31 5.88
C SER A 127 -10.09 -7.59 5.22
N ILE A 128 -10.13 -7.56 3.88
CA ILE A 128 -11.08 -6.78 3.07
C ILE A 128 -12.56 -7.06 3.41
N ASN A 129 -12.88 -8.27 3.88
CA ASN A 129 -14.22 -8.70 4.27
C ASN A 129 -14.68 -8.26 5.67
N SER A 130 -13.78 -7.66 6.47
CA SER A 130 -13.99 -7.46 7.92
C SER A 130 -14.97 -6.33 8.28
N ASP A 131 -15.28 -5.45 7.34
CA ASP A 131 -16.23 -4.34 7.48
C ASP A 131 -17.56 -4.60 6.75
N GLY A 132 -17.77 -5.83 6.26
CA GLY A 132 -18.95 -6.21 5.48
C GLY A 132 -19.08 -5.49 4.13
N GLY A 133 -18.05 -4.76 3.67
CA GLY A 133 -18.07 -4.00 2.42
C GLY A 133 -18.50 -2.55 2.58
N ALA A 134 -18.36 -1.97 3.76
CA ALA A 134 -18.72 -0.58 4.01
C ALA A 134 -17.76 0.40 3.30
N LYS A 135 -16.46 0.26 3.54
CA LYS A 135 -15.43 1.24 3.16
C LYS A 135 -14.09 0.62 2.74
N VAL A 136 -13.65 -0.49 3.34
CA VAL A 136 -12.29 -1.04 3.18
C VAL A 136 -11.95 -1.29 1.71
N TYR A 137 -12.82 -1.98 0.98
CA TYR A 137 -12.54 -2.27 -0.44
C TYR A 137 -12.48 -0.99 -1.31
N LYS A 138 -13.26 0.04 -0.97
CA LYS A 138 -13.25 1.34 -1.67
C LYS A 138 -11.96 2.12 -1.39
N VAL A 139 -11.53 2.14 -0.13
CA VAL A 139 -10.28 2.80 0.30
C VAL A 139 -9.08 2.14 -0.36
N LEU A 140 -9.10 0.82 -0.52
CA LEU A 140 -8.07 0.05 -1.20
C LEU A 140 -8.19 0.07 -2.74
N GLY A 141 -9.15 0.80 -3.31
CA GLY A 141 -9.31 0.93 -4.76
C GLY A 141 -9.76 -0.34 -5.49
N LEU A 142 -10.32 -1.32 -4.77
CA LEU A 142 -10.79 -2.58 -5.38
C LEU A 142 -12.09 -2.37 -6.14
N THR A 143 -12.25 -3.09 -7.25
CA THR A 143 -13.50 -3.08 -8.02
C THR A 143 -14.62 -3.76 -7.23
N GLU A 144 -15.86 -3.32 -7.46
CA GLU A 144 -17.02 -3.93 -6.82
C GLU A 144 -17.19 -5.40 -7.23
N GLU A 145 -16.86 -5.75 -8.48
CA GLU A 145 -16.88 -7.13 -8.98
C GLU A 145 -15.91 -8.02 -8.20
N LEU A 146 -14.67 -7.58 -8.00
CA LEU A 146 -13.67 -8.30 -7.23
C LEU A 146 -14.15 -8.49 -5.78
N TYR A 147 -14.65 -7.43 -5.15
CA TYR A 147 -15.19 -7.51 -3.79
C TYR A 147 -16.34 -8.51 -3.68
N ARG A 148 -17.35 -8.40 -4.56
CA ARG A 148 -18.54 -9.27 -4.55
C ARG A 148 -18.20 -10.73 -4.80
N THR A 149 -17.21 -11.00 -5.65
CA THR A 149 -16.81 -12.37 -6.00
C THR A 149 -15.97 -12.99 -4.91
N VAL A 150 -14.94 -12.28 -4.42
CA VAL A 150 -13.91 -12.87 -3.56
C VAL A 150 -14.21 -12.67 -2.07
N TYR A 151 -14.58 -11.47 -1.64
CA TYR A 151 -14.61 -11.10 -0.23
C TYR A 151 -16.01 -11.08 0.38
N LYS A 152 -17.05 -10.74 -0.39
CA LYS A 152 -18.44 -10.79 0.08
C LYS A 152 -18.90 -12.17 0.57
N PRO A 153 -18.51 -13.32 -0.04
CA PRO A 153 -18.88 -14.64 0.45
C PRO A 153 -18.35 -14.96 1.85
N ILE A 154 -17.30 -14.25 2.29
CA ILE A 154 -16.71 -14.37 3.62
C ILE A 154 -16.93 -13.11 4.47
N ALA A 155 -17.89 -12.25 4.11
CA ALA A 155 -18.22 -11.03 4.85
C ALA A 155 -18.44 -11.34 6.34
N ASN A 156 -17.83 -10.53 7.21
CA ASN A 156 -17.91 -10.65 8.67
C ASN A 156 -17.44 -12.00 9.24
N LYS A 157 -16.71 -12.81 8.48
CA LYS A 157 -16.03 -14.02 8.97
C LYS A 157 -14.66 -13.68 9.52
N ASP A 158 -14.22 -14.47 10.50
CA ASP A 158 -12.90 -14.31 11.09
C ASP A 158 -11.77 -14.62 10.11
N VAL A 159 -10.86 -13.66 10.02
CA VAL A 159 -9.75 -13.67 9.09
C VAL A 159 -8.54 -12.93 9.66
N TRP A 160 -7.38 -13.17 9.08
CA TRP A 160 -6.21 -12.31 9.21
C TRP A 160 -5.53 -12.17 7.84
N THR A 161 -4.65 -11.19 7.72
CA THR A 161 -3.83 -10.99 6.52
C THR A 161 -2.37 -10.88 6.91
N LEU A 162 -1.51 -11.30 5.99
CA LEU A 162 -0.07 -11.12 6.07
C LEU A 162 0.42 -10.63 4.72
N MET A 163 0.40 -9.31 4.54
CA MET A 163 0.69 -8.68 3.26
C MET A 163 2.21 -8.54 3.09
N PRO A 164 2.85 -9.16 2.07
CA PRO A 164 4.22 -8.84 1.71
C PRO A 164 4.28 -7.49 0.99
N LEU A 165 5.15 -6.61 1.46
CA LEU A 165 5.54 -5.35 0.81
C LEU A 165 6.98 -5.45 0.34
N LEU A 166 7.25 -4.91 -0.84
CA LEU A 166 8.57 -4.86 -1.44
C LEU A 166 9.35 -3.66 -0.88
N LEU A 167 10.46 -3.94 -0.19
CA LEU A 167 11.28 -2.90 0.44
C LEU A 167 12.33 -2.29 -0.49
N ARG A 168 12.71 -3.03 -1.53
CA ARG A 168 13.80 -2.67 -2.44
C ARG A 168 13.34 -2.79 -3.89
N PRO A 169 12.32 -2.00 -4.30
CA PRO A 169 11.86 -2.02 -5.68
C PRO A 169 13.00 -1.60 -6.62
N ARG A 170 13.07 -2.24 -7.78
CA ARG A 170 13.92 -1.82 -8.90
C ARG A 170 13.20 -0.87 -9.85
N SER A 171 11.88 -1.01 -9.96
CA SER A 171 11.04 -0.11 -10.74
C SER A 171 11.20 1.34 -10.26
N ARG A 172 11.18 2.29 -11.21
CA ARG A 172 11.30 3.73 -10.91
C ARG A 172 10.19 4.50 -11.61
N GLY A 173 9.55 5.34 -10.82
CA GLY A 173 8.53 6.27 -11.28
C GLY A 173 9.03 7.70 -11.42
N TRP A 174 8.08 8.59 -11.64
CA TRP A 174 8.31 10.01 -11.74
C TRP A 174 7.10 10.86 -11.29
N VAL A 175 7.38 12.15 -11.05
CA VAL A 175 6.42 13.22 -10.80
C VAL A 175 6.65 14.34 -11.82
N ARG A 176 5.58 14.79 -12.47
CA ARG A 176 5.61 15.80 -13.54
C ARG A 176 4.55 16.88 -13.32
N LEU A 177 4.72 18.02 -13.98
CA LEU A 177 3.74 19.09 -13.92
C LEU A 177 2.52 18.70 -14.77
N LYS A 178 1.33 18.99 -14.23
CA LYS A 178 0.11 18.99 -15.02
C LYS A 178 -0.05 20.31 -15.78
N SER A 179 0.28 21.41 -15.12
CA SER A 179 0.23 22.77 -15.66
C SER A 179 1.18 23.69 -14.88
N LYS A 180 1.22 24.98 -15.24
CA LYS A 180 1.92 26.03 -14.50
C LYS A 180 1.13 26.57 -13.29
N ASN A 181 -0.09 26.08 -13.04
CA ASN A 181 -0.88 26.46 -11.88
C ASN A 181 -0.40 25.66 -10.66
N PRO A 182 0.12 26.30 -9.58
CA PRO A 182 0.58 25.60 -8.39
C PRO A 182 -0.53 24.87 -7.63
N LEU A 183 -1.81 25.16 -7.92
CA LEU A 183 -2.95 24.51 -7.29
C LEU A 183 -3.40 23.24 -8.03
N ASP A 184 -2.88 23.00 -9.23
CA ASP A 184 -3.17 21.77 -9.96
C ASP A 184 -2.26 20.66 -9.42
N TYR A 185 -2.84 19.51 -9.05
CA TYR A 185 -2.05 18.36 -8.64
C TYR A 185 -1.09 17.90 -9.74
N PRO A 186 0.15 17.49 -9.40
CA PRO A 186 1.09 16.98 -10.37
C PRO A 186 0.62 15.63 -10.93
N ILE A 187 1.17 15.25 -12.08
CA ILE A 187 0.97 13.92 -12.65
C ILE A 187 2.00 12.99 -11.99
N ILE A 188 1.53 11.89 -11.43
CA ILE A 188 2.36 10.91 -10.73
C ILE A 188 2.29 9.59 -11.50
N ASN A 189 3.45 9.03 -11.82
CA ASN A 189 3.55 7.68 -12.34
C ASN A 189 4.53 6.91 -11.45
N ALA A 190 4.03 6.00 -10.62
CA ALA A 190 4.89 5.17 -9.78
C ALA A 190 5.61 4.06 -10.56
N ASN A 191 5.11 3.73 -11.75
CA ASN A 191 5.66 2.72 -12.65
C ASN A 191 5.85 1.35 -11.96
N TYR A 192 4.90 0.95 -11.13
CA TYR A 192 4.98 -0.30 -10.37
C TYR A 192 5.15 -1.50 -11.30
N PHE A 193 6.07 -2.40 -10.91
CA PHE A 193 6.31 -3.67 -11.59
C PHE A 193 6.78 -3.54 -13.05
N GLU A 194 7.41 -2.42 -13.39
CA GLU A 194 8.18 -2.28 -14.63
C GLU A 194 9.31 -3.31 -14.68
N ASP A 195 10.08 -3.43 -13.61
CA ASP A 195 11.10 -4.47 -13.48
C ASP A 195 10.44 -5.78 -13.00
N PRO A 196 10.49 -6.87 -13.77
CA PRO A 196 9.89 -8.15 -13.39
C PRO A 196 10.52 -8.76 -12.13
N PHE A 197 11.70 -8.32 -11.70
CA PHE A 197 12.31 -8.74 -10.44
C PHE A 197 11.46 -8.38 -9.22
N ASP A 198 10.75 -7.27 -9.28
CA ASP A 198 9.91 -6.79 -8.18
C ASP A 198 8.77 -7.77 -7.88
N ILE A 199 8.14 -8.29 -8.93
CA ILE A 199 7.09 -9.30 -8.81
C ILE A 199 7.65 -10.63 -8.33
N LYS A 200 8.77 -11.08 -8.89
CA LYS A 200 9.40 -12.34 -8.47
C LYS A 200 9.67 -12.34 -6.96
N THR A 201 10.15 -11.20 -6.43
CA THR A 201 10.40 -11.02 -5.01
C THR A 201 9.11 -11.08 -4.18
N LEU A 202 8.03 -10.41 -4.62
CA LEU A 202 6.73 -10.48 -3.94
C LEU A 202 6.09 -11.87 -4.00
N VAL A 203 6.24 -12.62 -5.11
CA VAL A 203 5.78 -14.01 -5.23
C VAL A 203 6.46 -14.89 -4.17
N GLU A 204 7.76 -14.71 -3.94
CA GLU A 204 8.46 -15.40 -2.86
C GLU A 204 7.97 -14.95 -1.47
N GLY A 205 7.68 -13.66 -1.29
CA GLY A 205 7.01 -13.14 -0.10
C GLY A 205 5.65 -13.82 0.16
N ALA A 206 4.83 -14.01 -0.87
CA ALA A 206 3.54 -14.69 -0.78
C ALA A 206 3.69 -16.16 -0.36
N LYS A 207 4.66 -16.88 -0.95
CA LYS A 207 4.99 -18.26 -0.58
C LYS A 207 5.43 -18.37 0.88
N ILE A 208 6.22 -17.42 1.38
CA ILE A 208 6.62 -17.36 2.79
C ILE A 208 5.40 -17.14 3.68
N ALA A 209 4.51 -16.20 3.32
CA ALA A 209 3.29 -15.94 4.09
C ALA A 209 2.38 -17.17 4.20
N ILE A 210 2.23 -17.93 3.10
CA ILE A 210 1.48 -19.19 3.10
C ILE A 210 2.11 -20.20 4.08
N LYS A 211 3.44 -20.40 4.01
CA LYS A 211 4.15 -21.30 4.93
C LYS A 211 3.97 -20.90 6.40
N ILE A 212 4.00 -19.60 6.70
CA ILE A 212 3.73 -19.08 8.05
C ILE A 212 2.30 -19.45 8.48
N SER A 213 1.33 -19.26 7.60
CA SER A 213 -0.08 -19.56 7.88
C SER A 213 -0.37 -21.04 8.16
N GLU A 214 0.48 -21.95 7.67
CA GLU A 214 0.38 -23.41 7.83
C GLU A 214 1.24 -23.95 9.00
N SER A 215 2.01 -23.08 9.66
CA SER A 215 2.88 -23.47 10.78
C SER A 215 2.08 -23.98 11.99
N ASN A 216 2.75 -24.74 12.86
CA ASN A 216 2.11 -25.32 14.05
C ASN A 216 1.46 -24.27 14.96
N ALA A 217 2.05 -23.06 15.05
CA ALA A 217 1.49 -21.96 15.84
C ALA A 217 0.12 -21.50 15.32
N PHE A 218 -0.13 -21.59 14.01
CA PHE A 218 -1.38 -21.18 13.37
C PHE A 218 -2.43 -22.29 13.28
N LYS A 219 -2.03 -23.56 13.41
CA LYS A 219 -2.96 -24.71 13.42
C LYS A 219 -4.03 -24.59 14.50
N GLN A 220 -3.68 -24.06 15.68
CA GLN A 220 -4.63 -23.86 16.78
C GLN A 220 -5.78 -22.89 16.44
N PHE A 221 -5.66 -22.10 15.37
CA PHE A 221 -6.66 -21.16 14.90
C PHE A 221 -7.45 -21.69 13.69
N GLY A 222 -7.10 -22.87 13.16
CA GLY A 222 -7.68 -23.37 11.91
C GLY A 222 -7.32 -22.51 10.70
N SER A 223 -6.16 -21.86 10.74
CA SER A 223 -5.71 -20.94 9.69
C SER A 223 -5.63 -21.63 8.33
N ARG A 224 -6.22 -21.02 7.31
CA ARG A 224 -6.19 -21.51 5.92
C ARG A 224 -6.33 -20.37 4.94
N VAL A 225 -5.56 -20.42 3.85
CA VAL A 225 -5.66 -19.43 2.77
C VAL A 225 -7.08 -19.40 2.21
N HIS A 226 -7.59 -18.20 1.95
CA HIS A 226 -8.84 -18.00 1.23
C HIS A 226 -8.67 -18.40 -0.23
N ARG A 227 -9.51 -19.34 -0.72
CA ARG A 227 -9.30 -20.04 -2.00
C ARG A 227 -10.20 -19.59 -3.14
N ILE A 228 -11.07 -18.60 -2.94
CA ILE A 228 -11.86 -18.07 -4.07
C ILE A 228 -10.88 -17.29 -4.98
N PRO A 229 -10.67 -17.75 -6.23
CA PRO A 229 -9.69 -17.11 -7.10
C PRO A 229 -10.16 -15.74 -7.57
N PHE A 230 -9.22 -14.85 -7.83
CA PHE A 230 -9.52 -13.55 -8.42
C PHE A 230 -10.10 -13.73 -9.84
N PRO A 231 -11.15 -12.99 -10.23
CA PRO A 231 -11.83 -13.19 -11.52
C PRO A 231 -10.91 -13.18 -12.74
N ASN A 232 -9.94 -12.25 -12.77
CA ASN A 232 -8.95 -12.07 -13.82
C ASN A 232 -7.75 -13.04 -13.76
N CYS A 233 -7.70 -13.91 -12.74
CA CYS A 233 -6.61 -14.88 -12.53
C CYS A 233 -7.07 -16.34 -12.63
N LYS A 234 -8.34 -16.60 -13.02
CA LYS A 234 -8.94 -17.95 -13.09
C LYS A 234 -8.24 -18.90 -14.05
N GLN A 235 -7.55 -18.36 -15.07
CA GLN A 235 -6.75 -19.13 -16.04
C GLN A 235 -5.51 -19.79 -15.42
N HIS A 236 -5.06 -19.32 -14.25
CA HIS A 236 -3.89 -19.86 -13.56
C HIS A 236 -4.33 -20.84 -12.48
N LYS A 237 -3.58 -21.93 -12.32
CA LYS A 237 -3.77 -22.86 -11.20
C LYS A 237 -3.56 -22.12 -9.88
N PHE A 238 -4.56 -22.14 -8.99
CA PHE A 238 -4.45 -21.51 -7.68
C PHE A 238 -3.18 -21.98 -6.94
N GLY A 239 -2.45 -21.04 -6.36
CA GLY A 239 -1.21 -21.33 -5.64
C GLY A 239 0.05 -21.44 -6.50
N SER A 240 -0.08 -21.41 -7.83
CA SER A 240 1.07 -21.33 -8.73
C SER A 240 1.69 -19.94 -8.75
N ASP A 241 2.97 -19.85 -9.16
CA ASP A 241 3.68 -18.57 -9.33
C ASP A 241 2.93 -17.63 -10.28
N ALA A 242 2.37 -18.17 -11.37
CA ALA A 242 1.56 -17.40 -12.32
C ALA A 242 0.26 -16.85 -11.69
N TYR A 243 -0.36 -17.62 -10.78
CA TYR A 243 -1.52 -17.12 -10.04
C TYR A 243 -1.13 -15.99 -9.07
N TRP A 244 -0.01 -16.16 -8.34
CA TRP A 244 0.46 -15.12 -7.41
C TRP A 244 0.89 -13.85 -8.12
N GLU A 245 1.57 -13.95 -9.25
CA GLU A 245 1.88 -12.79 -10.09
C GLU A 245 0.60 -12.07 -10.54
N CYS A 246 -0.39 -12.80 -11.06
CA CYS A 246 -1.66 -12.21 -11.46
C CYS A 246 -2.37 -11.49 -10.30
N HIS A 247 -2.41 -12.13 -9.12
CA HIS A 247 -2.96 -11.53 -7.90
C HIS A 247 -2.23 -10.23 -7.55
N ILE A 248 -0.89 -10.23 -7.51
CA ILE A 248 -0.07 -9.05 -7.16
C ILE A 248 -0.35 -7.85 -8.09
N ARG A 249 -0.65 -8.11 -9.36
CA ARG A 249 -0.94 -7.08 -10.38
C ARG A 249 -2.39 -6.55 -10.36
N THR A 250 -3.27 -7.14 -9.54
CA THR A 250 -4.73 -6.84 -9.51
C THR A 250 -5.06 -5.81 -8.44
#